data_AF-A0A6M3IFE9-F1
#
_entry.id   AF-A0A6M3IFE9-F1
#
_cell.length_a   1.000
_cell.length_b   1.000
_cell.length_c   1.000
_cell.angle_alpha   90.00
_cell.angle_beta   90.00
_cell.angle_gamma   90.00
#
_symmetry.space_group_name_H-M   'P 1'
#
loop_
_entity.id
_entity.type
_entity.pdbx_description
1 polymer ?
#
loop_
_entity_poly.entity_id
_entity_poly.type
_entity_poly.pdbx_seq_one_letter_code
_entity_poly.pdbx_strand_id
1 'polypeptide(L)'
;MCVIIYNMSSNEYMRKYMIRRYRIRRKIAIDLLGGKCAICKSIKLLEFDHKKPNTKNFTIAKASSVNNKNFWEEIKKCQLLCKTCHKLKTLKDLGQKNAKLTHGTLSSYRYCKCVLCRKANNDWWNKTYKRKTINGKRITIRKDV
;
A
#
# COMPACT_ATOMS: atom_id res chain seq x y z
N MET A 1 -19.65 23.35 -43.56
CA MET A 1 -19.20 22.97 -42.21
C MET A 1 -18.49 21.64 -42.30
N CYS A 2 -17.16 21.63 -42.16
CA CYS A 2 -16.34 20.42 -42.22
C CYS A 2 -16.41 19.71 -40.86
N VAL A 3 -17.02 18.52 -40.81
CA VAL A 3 -17.01 17.69 -39.61
C VAL A 3 -15.65 17.02 -39.54
N ILE A 4 -14.77 17.52 -38.67
CA ILE A 4 -13.50 16.88 -38.35
C ILE A 4 -13.82 15.57 -37.63
N ILE A 5 -13.88 14.46 -38.36
CA ILE A 5 -13.93 13.12 -37.79
C ILE A 5 -12.53 12.83 -37.26
N TYR A 6 -12.32 13.08 -35.96
CA TYR A 6 -11.10 12.65 -35.28
C TYR A 6 -11.03 11.12 -35.30
N ASN A 7 -10.24 10.57 -36.22
CA ASN A 7 -9.86 9.17 -36.24
C ASN A 7 -8.97 8.87 -35.02
N MET A 8 -9.60 8.62 -33.87
CA MET A 8 -8.91 8.12 -32.69
C MET A 8 -8.41 6.70 -32.97
N SER A 9 -7.13 6.44 -32.73
CA SER A 9 -6.60 5.08 -32.77
C SER A 9 -7.31 4.19 -31.74
N SER A 10 -7.49 2.90 -32.06
CA SER A 10 -8.13 1.92 -31.16
C SER A 10 -7.50 1.94 -29.74
N ASN A 11 -6.18 2.12 -29.65
CA ASN A 11 -5.45 2.22 -28.38
C ASN A 11 -5.80 3.48 -27.59
N GLU A 12 -5.93 4.63 -28.24
CA GLU A 12 -6.32 5.89 -27.60
C GLU A 12 -7.77 5.82 -27.10
N TYR A 13 -8.67 5.24 -27.91
CA TYR A 13 -10.04 4.97 -27.52
C TYR A 13 -10.12 4.10 -26.28
N MET A 14 -9.43 2.95 -26.28
CA MET A 14 -9.41 2.04 -25.14
C MET A 14 -8.83 2.70 -23.89
N ARG A 15 -7.79 3.52 -24.01
CA ARG A 15 -7.25 4.30 -22.90
C ARG A 15 -8.29 5.26 -22.32
N LYS A 16 -8.95 6.07 -23.15
CA LYS A 16 -9.99 7.02 -22.70
C LYS A 16 -11.18 6.27 -22.07
N TYR A 17 -11.60 5.16 -22.66
CA TYR A 17 -12.65 4.28 -22.13
C TYR A 17 -12.29 3.76 -20.73
N MET A 18 -11.10 3.19 -20.54
CA MET A 18 -10.68 2.64 -19.25
C MET A 18 -10.60 3.71 -18.15
N ILE A 19 -10.11 4.92 -18.48
CA ILE A 19 -10.08 6.05 -17.54
C ILE A 19 -11.51 6.46 -17.13
N ARG A 20 -12.41 6.62 -18.10
CA ARG A 20 -13.83 6.97 -17.85
C ARG A 20 -14.50 5.90 -16.98
N ARG A 21 -14.32 4.63 -17.34
CA ARG A 21 -14.85 3.46 -16.62
C ARG A 21 -14.35 3.41 -15.18
N TYR A 22 -13.07 3.72 -14.93
CA TYR A 22 -12.51 3.82 -13.58
C TYR A 22 -13.16 4.95 -12.77
N ARG A 23 -13.25 6.16 -13.34
CA ARG A 23 -13.81 7.34 -12.66
C ARG A 23 -15.26 7.13 -12.25
N ILE A 24 -16.09 6.63 -13.16
CA ILE A 24 -17.52 6.38 -12.91
C ILE A 24 -17.68 5.32 -11.80
N ARG A 25 -17.01 4.18 -11.93
CA ARG A 25 -17.09 3.11 -10.92
C ARG A 25 -16.59 3.57 -9.56
N ARG A 26 -15.48 4.32 -9.53
CA ARG A 26 -14.92 4.84 -8.28
C ARG A 26 -15.91 5.76 -7.58
N LYS A 27 -16.55 6.69 -8.31
CA LYS A 27 -17.56 7.61 -7.75
C LYS A 27 -18.72 6.83 -7.12
N ILE A 28 -19.36 5.97 -7.91
CA ILE A 28 -20.50 5.16 -7.45
C ILE A 28 -20.12 4.26 -6.26
N ALA A 29 -18.93 3.63 -6.30
CA ALA A 29 -18.47 2.79 -5.21
C ALA A 29 -18.17 3.58 -3.92
N ILE A 30 -17.69 4.83 -4.04
CA ILE A 30 -17.51 5.71 -2.87
C ILE A 30 -18.86 6.06 -2.27
N ASP A 31 -19.84 6.43 -3.10
CA ASP A 31 -21.19 6.79 -2.66
C ASP A 31 -21.88 5.60 -1.97
N LEU A 32 -21.79 4.41 -2.56
CA LEU A 32 -22.35 3.16 -2.01
C LEU A 32 -21.74 2.77 -0.66
N LEU A 33 -20.46 3.06 -0.44
CA LEU A 33 -19.77 2.79 0.83
C LEU A 33 -19.88 3.96 1.84
N GLY A 34 -20.72 4.96 1.55
CA GLY A 34 -21.07 6.05 2.47
C GLY A 34 -20.18 7.29 2.41
N GLY A 35 -19.26 7.38 1.44
CA GLY A 35 -18.53 8.62 1.12
C GLY A 35 -17.50 9.08 2.16
N LYS A 36 -17.27 8.33 3.23
CA LYS A 36 -16.39 8.72 4.35
C LYS A 36 -15.62 7.54 4.92
N CYS A 37 -14.52 7.85 5.58
CA CYS A 37 -13.73 6.84 6.29
C CYS A 37 -14.58 6.16 7.37
N ALA A 38 -14.59 4.83 7.39
CA ALA A 38 -15.34 4.05 8.37
C ALA A 38 -14.87 4.33 9.82
N ILE A 39 -13.57 4.59 10.00
CA ILE A 39 -12.93 4.81 11.31
C ILE A 39 -13.04 6.28 11.75
N CYS A 40 -12.38 7.21 11.06
CA CYS A 40 -12.28 8.62 11.50
C CYS A 40 -13.26 9.58 10.83
N LYS A 41 -14.17 9.09 9.98
CA LYS A 41 -15.18 9.87 9.25
C LYS A 41 -14.64 10.94 8.29
N SER A 42 -13.33 11.03 8.09
CA SER A 42 -12.73 11.92 7.06
C SER A 42 -13.22 11.56 5.65
N ILE A 43 -13.46 12.58 4.83
CA ILE A 43 -13.80 12.46 3.41
C ILE A 43 -12.57 12.59 2.49
N LYS A 44 -11.39 12.84 3.05
CA LYS A 44 -10.15 13.10 2.28
C LYS A 44 -9.35 11.81 2.09
N LEU A 45 -8.70 11.69 0.92
CA LEU A 45 -7.77 10.60 0.59
C LEU A 45 -8.33 9.20 0.87
N LEU A 46 -9.55 8.94 0.39
CA LEU A 46 -10.25 7.68 0.58
C LEU A 46 -9.68 6.57 -0.32
N GLU A 47 -9.46 5.41 0.30
CA GLU A 47 -8.98 4.18 -0.31
C GLU A 47 -9.97 3.05 0.00
N PHE A 48 -10.10 2.10 -0.93
CA PHE A 48 -10.90 0.90 -0.74
C PHE A 48 -10.08 -0.13 0.04
N ASP A 49 -10.57 -0.50 1.22
CA ASP A 49 -9.96 -1.51 2.09
C ASP A 49 -10.92 -2.69 2.24
N HIS A 50 -10.39 -3.92 2.17
CA HIS A 50 -11.18 -5.11 2.46
C HIS A 50 -11.37 -5.27 3.97
N LYS A 51 -12.64 -5.36 4.42
CA LYS A 51 -12.97 -5.58 5.84
C LYS A 51 -12.29 -6.84 6.38
N LYS A 52 -12.28 -7.90 5.57
CA LYS A 52 -11.58 -9.16 5.83
C LYS A 52 -10.64 -9.44 4.65
N PRO A 53 -9.31 -9.33 4.80
CA PRO A 53 -8.38 -9.54 3.69
C PRO A 53 -8.47 -10.92 3.03
N ASN A 54 -8.87 -11.94 3.80
CA ASN A 54 -8.91 -13.34 3.33
C ASN A 54 -10.16 -13.66 2.49
N THR A 55 -11.14 -12.75 2.42
CA THR A 55 -12.37 -12.97 1.63
C THR A 55 -12.32 -12.27 0.27
N LYS A 56 -11.20 -11.62 -0.06
CA LYS A 56 -11.04 -10.89 -1.32
C LYS A 56 -10.78 -11.84 -2.48
N ASN A 57 -11.43 -11.59 -3.61
CA ASN A 57 -11.13 -12.30 -4.85
C ASN A 57 -10.00 -11.60 -5.61
N PHE A 58 -9.94 -10.27 -5.53
CA PHE A 58 -8.91 -9.46 -6.17
C PHE A 58 -8.76 -8.09 -5.49
N THR A 59 -7.69 -7.38 -5.82
CA THR A 59 -7.48 -6.02 -5.32
C THR A 59 -8.23 -5.00 -6.18
N ILE A 60 -9.05 -4.14 -5.56
CA ILE A 60 -9.87 -3.13 -6.27
C ILE A 60 -9.02 -2.21 -7.17
N ALA A 61 -7.81 -1.85 -6.74
CA ALA A 61 -6.90 -1.03 -7.54
C ALA A 61 -6.47 -1.68 -8.87
N LYS A 62 -6.54 -3.02 -8.97
CA LYS A 62 -6.22 -3.80 -10.17
C LYS A 62 -7.46 -4.25 -10.94
N ALA A 63 -8.66 -3.80 -10.54
CA ALA A 63 -9.94 -4.28 -11.09
C ALA A 63 -10.44 -3.49 -12.32
N SER A 64 -9.54 -2.84 -13.07
CA SER A 64 -9.90 -2.03 -14.24
C SER A 64 -10.60 -2.87 -15.33
N SER A 65 -10.11 -4.07 -15.60
CA SER A 65 -10.63 -4.98 -16.63
C SER A 65 -11.69 -5.95 -16.13
N VAL A 66 -12.02 -5.93 -14.82
CA VAL A 66 -13.02 -6.84 -14.25
C VAL A 66 -14.43 -6.43 -14.71
N ASN A 67 -15.27 -7.43 -14.99
CA ASN A 67 -16.67 -7.23 -15.36
C ASN A 67 -17.45 -6.53 -14.21
N ASN A 68 -18.60 -5.93 -14.54
CA ASN A 68 -19.35 -5.15 -13.54
C ASN A 68 -19.85 -6.00 -12.38
N LYS A 69 -20.37 -7.21 -12.63
CA LYS A 69 -20.92 -8.08 -11.58
C LYS A 69 -19.87 -8.36 -10.50
N ASN A 70 -18.73 -8.90 -10.90
CA ASN A 70 -17.64 -9.26 -9.99
C ASN A 70 -17.06 -8.02 -9.29
N PHE A 71 -16.95 -6.89 -10.00
CA PHE A 71 -16.51 -5.64 -9.39
C PHE A 71 -17.43 -5.21 -8.25
N TRP A 72 -18.75 -5.21 -8.46
CA TRP A 72 -19.72 -4.79 -7.44
C TRP A 72 -19.83 -5.78 -6.28
N GLU A 73 -19.75 -7.08 -6.54
CA GLU A 73 -19.67 -8.11 -5.49
C GLU A 73 -18.44 -7.89 -4.60
N GLU A 74 -17.29 -7.56 -5.18
CA GLU A 74 -16.08 -7.29 -4.42
C GLU A 74 -16.16 -5.96 -3.64
N ILE A 75 -16.76 -4.92 -4.21
CA ILE A 75 -16.99 -3.64 -3.51
C ILE A 75 -17.85 -3.83 -2.24
N LYS A 76 -18.84 -4.72 -2.26
CA LYS A 76 -19.67 -5.01 -1.07
C LYS A 76 -18.87 -5.56 0.12
N LYS A 77 -17.73 -6.20 -0.15
CA LYS A 77 -16.81 -6.72 0.88
C LYS A 77 -15.86 -5.64 1.43
N CYS A 78 -15.83 -4.48 0.79
CA CYS A 78 -14.93 -3.38 1.13
C CYS A 78 -15.56 -2.41 2.14
N GLN A 79 -14.69 -1.55 2.68
CA GLN A 79 -15.01 -0.33 3.41
C GLN A 79 -14.14 0.80 2.86
N LEU A 80 -14.54 2.05 3.09
CA LEU A 80 -13.71 3.20 2.80
C LEU A 80 -12.85 3.55 4.01
N LEU A 81 -11.55 3.70 3.81
CA LEU A 81 -10.64 4.22 4.83
C LEU A 81 -9.85 5.40 4.24
N CYS A 82 -9.56 6.41 5.05
CA CYS A 82 -8.55 7.39 4.65
C CYS A 82 -7.17 6.73 4.64
N LYS A 83 -6.24 7.25 3.84
CA LYS A 83 -4.86 6.73 3.72
C LYS A 83 -4.17 6.43 5.05
N THR A 84 -4.36 7.27 6.08
CA THR A 84 -3.78 7.06 7.41
C THR A 84 -4.39 5.86 8.12
N CYS A 85 -5.73 5.81 8.19
CA CYS A 85 -6.45 4.70 8.82
C CYS A 85 -6.20 3.38 8.09
N HIS A 86 -6.18 3.40 6.75
CA HIS A 86 -5.87 2.22 5.95
C HIS A 86 -4.47 1.69 6.26
N LYS A 87 -3.44 2.55 6.26
CA LYS A 87 -2.07 2.16 6.62
C LYS A 87 -1.97 1.55 8.02
N LEU A 88 -2.66 2.14 9.02
CA LEU A 88 -2.67 1.61 10.38
C LEU A 88 -3.34 0.24 10.44
N LYS A 89 -4.46 0.05 9.73
CA LYS A 89 -5.11 -1.26 9.62
C LYS A 89 -4.21 -2.28 8.94
N THR A 90 -3.56 -1.95 7.83
CA THR A 90 -2.62 -2.86 7.15
C THR A 90 -1.49 -3.31 8.07
N LEU A 91 -0.91 -2.39 8.84
CA LEU A 91 0.12 -2.75 9.82
C LEU A 91 -0.42 -3.70 10.90
N LYS A 92 -1.63 -3.42 11.42
CA LYS A 92 -2.29 -4.28 12.40
C LYS A 92 -2.58 -5.68 11.84
N ASP A 93 -3.13 -5.76 10.63
CA ASP A 93 -3.46 -7.03 9.96
C ASP A 93 -2.20 -7.89 9.72
N LEU A 94 -1.04 -7.26 9.49
CA LEU A 94 0.25 -7.93 9.33
C LEU A 94 0.98 -8.21 10.67
N GLY A 95 0.43 -7.78 11.81
CA GLY A 95 1.13 -7.84 13.10
C GLY A 95 2.38 -6.95 13.18
N GLN A 96 2.51 -5.97 12.29
CA GLN A 96 3.66 -5.07 12.19
C GLN A 96 3.45 -3.76 12.95
N LYS A 97 4.54 -3.15 13.41
CA LYS A 97 4.51 -1.84 14.08
C LYS A 97 5.00 -0.74 13.15
N ASN A 98 4.42 0.45 13.30
CA ASN A 98 4.85 1.62 12.54
C ASN A 98 6.20 2.14 13.04
N ALA A 99 7.26 1.97 12.25
CA ALA A 99 8.61 2.41 12.59
C ALA A 99 8.72 3.90 12.95
N LYS A 100 7.82 4.77 12.45
CA LYS A 100 7.80 6.20 12.81
C LYS A 100 7.24 6.47 14.21
N LEU A 101 6.41 5.56 14.73
CA LEU A 101 5.76 5.68 16.04
C LEU A 101 6.40 4.79 17.09
N THR A 102 7.40 3.98 16.72
CA THR A 102 8.15 3.13 17.64
C THR A 102 9.58 3.63 17.79
N HIS A 103 10.21 3.29 18.91
CA HIS A 103 11.61 3.58 19.21
C HIS A 103 12.37 2.29 19.55
N GLY A 104 13.69 2.34 19.58
CA GLY A 104 14.52 1.21 20.03
C GLY A 104 14.64 0.05 19.04
N THR A 105 14.31 0.28 17.76
CA THR A 105 14.52 -0.72 16.70
C THR A 105 15.38 -0.13 15.57
N LEU A 106 16.04 -0.98 14.78
CA LEU A 106 16.81 -0.54 13.62
C LEU A 106 15.91 0.18 12.59
N SER A 107 14.67 -0.29 12.42
CA SER A 107 13.68 0.36 11.55
C SER A 107 13.31 1.76 12.04
N SER A 108 13.15 1.92 13.35
CA SER A 108 12.87 3.21 14.01
C SER A 108 14.04 4.19 13.93
N TYR A 109 15.28 3.68 13.96
CA TYR A 109 16.48 4.51 13.87
C TYR A 109 16.51 5.36 12.60
N ARG A 110 15.90 4.90 11.50
CA ARG A 110 15.77 5.68 10.26
C ARG A 110 15.04 7.01 10.47
N TYR A 111 14.10 7.06 11.41
CA TYR A 111 13.23 8.22 11.65
C TYR A 111 13.54 8.96 12.96
N CYS A 112 14.15 8.31 13.95
CA CYS A 112 14.46 8.91 15.25
C CYS A 112 15.87 8.51 15.72
N LYS A 113 16.64 9.49 16.22
CA LYS A 113 18.01 9.30 16.74
C LYS A 113 18.10 9.40 18.27
N CYS A 114 17.05 9.04 19.00
CA CYS A 114 17.08 9.01 20.47
C CYS A 114 18.03 7.92 21.01
N VAL A 115 18.26 7.94 22.33
CA VAL A 115 19.16 7.00 23.03
C VAL A 115 18.84 5.54 22.69
N LEU A 116 17.55 5.15 22.76
CA LEU A 116 17.10 3.80 22.45
C LEU A 116 17.39 3.39 21.00
N CYS A 117 17.11 4.29 20.04
CA CYS A 117 17.33 4.02 18.62
C CYS A 117 18.82 3.96 18.26
N ARG A 118 19.67 4.81 18.86
CA ARG A 118 21.13 4.74 18.68
C ARG A 118 21.67 3.44 19.25
N LYS A 119 21.23 3.04 20.45
CA LYS A 119 21.58 1.76 21.06
C LYS A 119 21.25 0.60 20.12
N ALA A 120 20.02 0.53 19.61
CA ALA A 120 19.61 -0.52 18.67
C ALA A 120 20.46 -0.56 17.39
N ASN A 121 20.84 0.61 16.84
CA ASN A 121 21.73 0.68 15.68
C ASN A 121 23.15 0.20 16.01
N ASN A 122 23.70 0.62 17.15
CA ASN A 122 25.03 0.22 17.59
C ASN A 122 25.09 -1.29 17.89
N ASP A 123 24.09 -1.83 18.57
CA ASP A 123 23.97 -3.27 18.85
C ASP A 123 23.93 -4.09 17.56
N TRP A 124 23.20 -3.61 16.55
CA TRP A 124 23.17 -4.23 15.23
C TRP A 124 24.53 -4.19 14.53
N TRP A 125 25.24 -3.05 14.56
CA TRP A 125 26.57 -2.91 13.99
C TRP A 125 27.58 -3.82 14.70
N ASN A 126 27.58 -3.84 16.04
CA ASN A 126 28.44 -4.70 16.84
C ASN A 126 28.20 -6.19 16.52
N LYS A 127 26.95 -6.61 16.40
CA LYS A 127 26.61 -7.99 16.02
C LYS A 127 27.08 -8.32 14.61
N THR A 128 26.90 -7.39 13.66
CA THR A 128 27.27 -7.58 12.26
C THR A 128 28.78 -7.58 12.06
N TYR A 129 29.50 -6.71 12.77
CA TYR A 129 30.96 -6.66 12.77
C TYR A 129 31.55 -7.93 13.40
N LYS A 130 31.05 -8.37 14.57
CA LYS A 130 31.46 -9.63 15.19
C LYS A 130 31.24 -10.84 14.28
N ARG A 131 30.15 -10.90 13.50
CA ARG A 131 29.96 -11.96 12.49
C ARG A 131 30.97 -11.92 11.36
N LYS A 132 31.50 -10.74 11.03
CA LYS A 132 32.55 -10.56 10.04
C LYS A 132 33.94 -10.76 10.62
N THR A 133 34.08 -11.15 11.89
CA THR A 133 35.38 -11.34 12.55
C THR A 133 35.38 -12.56 13.46
N ILE A 134 36.13 -13.62 13.13
CA ILE A 134 36.42 -14.74 14.06
C ILE A 134 37.82 -14.49 14.64
N ASN A 135 37.97 -14.54 15.97
CA ASN A 135 39.23 -14.28 16.68
C ASN A 135 39.96 -13.01 16.23
N GLY A 136 39.21 -11.92 16.00
CA GLY A 136 39.77 -10.63 15.57
C GLY A 136 40.19 -10.54 14.10
N LYS A 137 40.10 -11.64 13.32
CA LYS A 137 40.41 -11.65 11.88
C LYS A 137 39.16 -11.47 11.03
N ARG A 138 39.19 -10.52 10.10
CA ARG A 138 38.07 -10.19 9.20
C ARG A 138 37.82 -11.34 8.21
N ILE A 139 36.62 -11.91 8.24
CA ILE A 139 36.19 -12.99 7.35
C ILE A 139 35.72 -12.36 6.04
N THR A 140 36.46 -12.57 4.96
CA THR A 140 35.98 -12.36 3.59
C THR A 140 35.29 -13.63 3.14
N ILE A 141 33.96 -13.65 3.14
CA ILE A 141 33.22 -14.71 2.43
C ILE A 141 33.45 -14.41 0.94
N ARG A 142 34.40 -15.12 0.31
CA ARG A 142 34.43 -15.20 -1.15
C ARG A 142 33.12 -15.87 -1.55
N LYS A 143 32.30 -15.17 -2.32
CA LYS A 143 31.16 -15.80 -3.00
C LYS A 143 31.78 -16.60 -4.13
N ASP A 144 32.02 -17.88 -3.87
CA ASP A 144 32.42 -18.80 -4.93
C ASP A 144 31.21 -18.98 -5.85
N VAL A 145 31.39 -18.59 -7.11
CA VAL A 145 30.51 -18.91 -8.26
C VAL A 145 31.01 -20.22 -8.84
#